data_AF-Q23YI6-F1
#
_entry.id   AF-Q23YI6-F1
#
_cell.length_a   1.000
_cell.length_b   1.000
_cell.length_c   1.000
_cell.angle_alpha   90.00
_cell.angle_beta   90.00
_cell.angle_gamma   90.00
#
_symmetry.space_group_name_H-M   'P 1'
#
loop_
_entity.id
_entity.type
_entity.pdbx_description
1 polymer ?
#
loop_
_entity_poly.entity_id
_entity_poly.type
_entity_poly.pdbx_seq_one_letter_code
_entity_poly.pdbx_strand_id
1 'polypeptide(L)'
;MKTALILISIISLVSILTVNSLNKYQNLRSSDDITCLSSTLDMGNLYITVTNACQKNVTFKFSVSASDQNETKKLDFETICLKQKETQRFELDFPRSYTTFTQSVKEQNDC
;
A
#
# COMPACT_ATOMS: atom_id res chain seq x y z
N MET A 1 27.37 -44.86 15.06
CA MET A 1 27.42 -43.49 14.49
C MET A 1 27.15 -43.57 12.99
N LYS A 2 25.95 -43.24 12.50
CA LYS A 2 25.63 -43.02 11.06
C LYS A 2 24.14 -42.72 10.84
N THR A 3 23.63 -41.60 11.34
CA THR A 3 22.32 -41.04 10.92
C THR A 3 22.24 -39.58 11.36
N ALA A 4 23.00 -38.70 10.71
CA ALA A 4 22.92 -37.26 10.98
C ALA A 4 23.34 -36.46 9.75
N LEU A 5 22.75 -36.73 8.58
CA LEU A 5 23.17 -36.05 7.34
C LEU A 5 22.07 -35.95 6.28
N ILE A 6 20.79 -35.74 6.64
CA ILE A 6 19.74 -35.40 5.67
C ILE A 6 18.69 -34.47 6.31
N LEU A 7 19.11 -33.33 6.87
CA LEU A 7 18.16 -32.34 7.43
C LEU A 7 18.51 -30.88 7.13
N ILE A 8 19.57 -30.61 6.35
CA ILE A 8 20.04 -29.24 6.07
C ILE A 8 19.56 -28.72 4.69
N SER A 9 19.02 -29.57 3.81
CA SER A 9 18.72 -29.15 2.43
C SER A 9 17.32 -28.53 2.21
N ILE A 10 16.41 -28.54 3.19
CA ILE A 10 15.00 -28.15 2.97
C ILE A 10 14.72 -26.71 3.43
N ILE A 11 15.55 -26.14 4.31
CA ILE A 11 15.36 -24.77 4.83
C ILE A 11 15.72 -23.71 3.78
N SER A 12 16.54 -24.05 2.78
CA SER A 12 16.95 -23.10 1.73
C SER A 12 15.82 -22.71 0.75
N LEU A 13 14.76 -23.52 0.60
CA LEU A 13 13.75 -23.29 -0.43
C LEU A 13 12.57 -22.44 0.08
N VAL A 14 12.27 -22.52 1.38
CA VAL A 14 11.13 -21.80 2.00
C VAL A 14 11.41 -20.31 2.10
N SER A 15 12.68 -19.90 2.18
CA SER A 15 13.09 -18.50 2.29
C SER A 15 12.88 -17.69 1.02
N ILE A 16 12.78 -18.31 -0.17
CA ILE A 16 12.67 -17.59 -1.45
C ILE A 16 11.21 -17.24 -1.78
N LEU A 17 10.25 -18.06 -1.34
CA LEU A 17 8.83 -17.87 -1.68
C LEU A 17 8.19 -16.72 -0.89
N THR A 18 8.63 -16.44 0.34
CA THR A 18 8.11 -15.34 1.16
C THR A 18 8.54 -13.96 0.66
N VAL A 19 9.76 -13.83 0.10
CA VAL A 19 10.27 -12.52 -0.38
C VAL A 19 9.49 -11.99 -1.59
N ASN A 20 9.00 -12.89 -2.46
CA ASN A 20 8.23 -12.49 -3.64
C ASN A 20 6.79 -12.04 -3.31
N SER A 21 6.24 -12.48 -2.17
CA SER A 21 4.91 -12.06 -1.72
C SER A 21 4.94 -10.71 -1.00
N LEU A 22 6.03 -10.39 -0.31
CA LEU A 22 6.17 -9.14 0.47
C LEU A 22 6.24 -7.89 -0.40
N ASN A 23 6.71 -7.99 -1.64
CA ASN A 23 6.82 -6.84 -2.54
C ASN A 23 5.53 -6.49 -3.27
N LYS A 24 4.48 -7.32 -3.21
CA LYS A 24 3.24 -7.06 -3.97
C LYS A 24 2.29 -6.11 -3.27
N TYR A 25 2.23 -6.12 -1.95
CA TYR A 25 1.29 -5.33 -1.17
C TYR A 25 1.99 -4.57 -0.06
N GLN A 26 1.94 -3.25 -0.10
CA GLN A 26 2.47 -2.38 0.96
C GLN A 26 1.35 -1.58 1.61
N ASN A 27 1.30 -1.56 2.94
CA ASN A 27 0.43 -0.63 3.65
C ASN A 27 1.12 0.74 3.70
N LEU A 28 0.46 1.76 3.17
CA LEU A 28 1.01 3.11 3.20
C LEU A 28 0.67 3.75 4.55
N ARG A 29 1.70 4.17 5.28
CA ARG A 29 1.53 4.94 6.51
C ARG A 29 1.20 6.39 6.13
N SER A 30 0.05 6.88 6.57
CA SER A 30 -0.27 8.31 6.49
C SER A 30 0.70 9.10 7.37
N SER A 31 1.24 10.19 6.84
CA SER A 31 2.08 11.14 7.58
C SER A 31 1.30 12.03 8.56
N ASP A 32 -0.03 12.06 8.46
CA ASP A 32 -0.91 12.98 9.18
C ASP A 32 -1.89 12.24 10.11
N ASP A 33 -2.30 12.89 11.22
CA ASP A 33 -3.14 12.40 12.35
C ASP A 33 -4.57 11.95 11.98
N ILE A 34 -4.90 11.81 10.69
CA ILE A 34 -6.19 11.29 10.23
C ILE A 34 -6.15 9.77 10.33
N THR A 35 -6.66 9.25 11.45
CA THR A 35 -6.43 7.88 11.92
C THR A 35 -7.33 6.80 11.31
N CYS A 36 -8.41 7.18 10.60
CA CYS A 36 -9.41 6.21 10.13
C CYS A 36 -9.43 5.99 8.61
N LEU A 37 -8.39 6.45 7.91
CA LEU A 37 -8.11 6.01 6.54
C LEU A 37 -7.22 4.77 6.55
N SER A 38 -7.66 3.69 5.93
CA SER A 38 -6.81 2.51 5.68
C SER A 38 -6.51 2.40 4.19
N SER A 39 -5.25 2.23 3.83
CA SER A 39 -4.84 2.11 2.43
C SER A 39 -3.84 0.99 2.20
N THR A 40 -3.98 0.34 1.06
CA THR A 40 -3.07 -0.72 0.59
C THR A 40 -2.67 -0.44 -0.84
N LEU A 41 -1.37 -0.45 -1.10
CA LEU A 41 -0.76 -0.30 -2.42
C LEU A 41 -0.48 -1.69 -3.00
N ASP A 42 -1.07 -2.00 -4.16
CA ASP A 42 -0.65 -3.11 -5.03
C ASP A 42 0.44 -2.61 -5.97
N MET A 43 1.69 -2.97 -5.70
CA MET A 43 2.83 -2.56 -6.52
C MET A 43 2.93 -3.34 -7.85
N GLY A 44 2.28 -4.49 -7.97
CA GLY A 44 2.29 -5.26 -9.21
C GLY A 44 1.45 -4.62 -10.30
N ASN A 45 0.29 -4.07 -9.91
CA ASN A 45 -0.66 -3.43 -10.81
C ASN A 45 -0.71 -1.91 -10.68
N LEU A 46 0.03 -1.32 -9.72
CA LEU A 46 0.03 0.11 -9.38
C LEU A 46 -1.37 0.64 -9.09
N TYR A 47 -2.05 -0.01 -8.13
CA TYR A 47 -3.31 0.50 -7.61
C TYR A 47 -3.22 0.77 -6.12
N ILE A 48 -3.86 1.85 -5.69
CA ILE A 48 -4.12 2.09 -4.28
C ILE A 48 -5.58 1.77 -3.98
N THR A 49 -5.80 0.92 -2.98
CA THR A 49 -7.12 0.68 -2.41
C THR A 49 -7.23 1.47 -1.13
N VAL A 50 -8.31 2.23 -1.01
CA VAL A 50 -8.60 3.13 0.10
C VAL A 50 -9.89 2.67 0.76
N THR A 51 -9.85 2.45 2.07
CA THR A 51 -10.95 1.94 2.87
C THR A 51 -11.32 2.95 3.96
N ASN A 52 -12.61 3.26 4.08
CA ASN A 52 -13.13 4.05 5.19
C ASN A 52 -13.20 3.18 6.46
N ALA A 53 -12.26 3.37 7.38
CA ALA A 53 -12.28 2.74 8.70
C ALA A 53 -12.95 3.62 9.79
N CYS A 54 -13.52 4.77 9.40
CA CYS A 54 -14.25 5.65 10.31
C CYS A 54 -15.62 5.06 10.66
N GLN A 55 -16.18 5.46 11.80
CA GLN A 55 -17.53 5.05 12.25
C GLN A 55 -18.64 5.93 11.63
N LYS A 56 -18.36 6.60 10.52
CA LYS A 56 -19.25 7.51 9.79
C LYS A 56 -18.88 7.54 8.31
N ASN A 57 -19.77 8.04 7.45
CA ASN A 57 -19.44 8.19 6.05
C ASN A 57 -18.56 9.42 5.86
N VAL A 58 -17.57 9.30 4.99
CA VAL A 58 -16.59 10.35 4.77
C VAL A 58 -16.08 10.34 3.34
N THR A 59 -15.65 11.52 2.90
CA THR A 59 -14.82 11.70 1.72
C THR A 59 -13.40 12.04 2.16
N PHE A 60 -12.41 11.37 1.57
CA PHE A 60 -11.00 11.64 1.81
C PHE A 60 -10.37 12.32 0.59
N LYS A 61 -9.62 13.40 0.82
CA LYS A 61 -8.67 13.92 -0.16
C LYS A 61 -7.26 13.58 0.29
N PHE A 62 -6.51 12.93 -0.58
CA PHE A 62 -5.16 12.48 -0.26
C PHE A 62 -4.26 12.63 -1.48
N SER A 63 -2.96 12.57 -1.22
CA SER A 63 -1.94 12.54 -2.25
C SER A 63 -1.13 11.28 -2.12
N VAL A 64 -0.73 10.73 -3.27
CA VAL A 64 0.33 9.73 -3.35
C VAL A 64 1.51 10.39 -4.02
N SER A 65 2.67 10.38 -3.38
CA SER A 65 3.92 10.76 -4.00
C SER A 65 4.73 9.51 -4.26
N ALA A 66 5.32 9.41 -5.44
CA ALA A 66 6.27 8.38 -5.77
C ALA A 66 7.60 9.04 -6.10
N SER A 67 8.73 8.42 -5.74
CA SER A 67 10.05 8.86 -6.19
C SER A 67 10.92 7.73 -6.74
N ASP A 68 11.80 8.12 -7.66
CA ASP A 68 13.00 7.38 -8.04
C ASP A 68 14.26 8.21 -7.69
N GLN A 69 15.44 7.83 -8.21
CA GLN A 69 16.70 8.52 -7.90
C GLN A 69 16.75 9.98 -8.40
N ASN A 70 15.94 10.34 -9.41
CA ASN A 70 16.07 11.59 -10.15
C ASN A 70 14.82 12.46 -10.10
N GLU A 71 13.65 11.88 -9.83
CA GLU A 71 12.38 12.59 -9.89
C GLU A 71 11.41 12.13 -8.79
N THR A 72 10.66 13.08 -8.25
CA THR A 72 9.49 12.81 -7.41
C THR A 72 8.25 13.33 -8.13
N LYS A 73 7.25 12.46 -8.31
CA LYS A 73 5.94 12.80 -8.87
C LYS A 73 4.87 12.65 -7.81
N LYS A 74 3.80 13.43 -7.95
CA LYS A 74 2.68 13.47 -7.02
C LYS A 74 1.37 13.41 -7.79
N LEU A 75 0.46 12.57 -7.30
CA LEU A 75 -0.91 12.47 -7.77
C LEU A 75 -1.85 12.79 -6.60
N ASP A 76 -2.89 13.55 -6.89
CA ASP A 76 -3.92 13.94 -5.93
C ASP A 76 -5.23 13.21 -6.26
N PHE A 77 -5.88 12.70 -5.22
CA PHE A 77 -7.08 11.90 -5.32
C PHE A 77 -8.14 12.37 -4.34
N GLU A 78 -9.39 12.17 -4.70
CA GLU A 78 -10.56 12.35 -3.86
C GLU A 78 -11.46 11.14 -3.98
N THR A 79 -11.89 10.59 -2.85
CA THR A 79 -12.86 9.50 -2.83
C THR A 79 -14.27 10.01 -3.13
N ILE A 80 -15.16 9.11 -3.50
CA ILE A 80 -16.59 9.36 -3.31
C ILE A 80 -16.91 9.40 -1.80
N CYS A 81 -18.17 9.68 -1.47
CA CYS A 81 -18.65 9.47 -0.11
C CYS A 81 -18.62 7.96 0.21
N LEU A 82 -17.62 7.53 0.98
CA LEU A 82 -17.45 6.14 1.36
C LEU A 82 -18.24 5.86 2.62
N LYS A 83 -19.13 4.87 2.58
CA LYS A 83 -19.77 4.33 3.78
C LYS A 83 -18.74 3.60 4.65
N GLN A 84 -19.13 3.30 5.88
CA GLN A 84 -18.28 2.54 6.79
C GLN A 84 -17.81 1.22 6.14
N LYS A 85 -16.50 0.97 6.17
CA LYS A 85 -15.82 -0.19 5.56
C LYS A 85 -15.90 -0.27 4.04
N GLU A 86 -16.45 0.74 3.37
CA GLU A 86 -16.46 0.80 1.92
C GLU A 86 -15.06 1.12 1.40
N THR A 87 -14.75 0.55 0.23
CA THR A 87 -13.45 0.65 -0.40
C THR A 87 -13.57 1.28 -1.77
N GLN A 88 -12.63 2.15 -2.12
CA GLN A 88 -12.46 2.65 -3.47
C GLN A 88 -11.02 2.42 -3.93
N ARG A 89 -10.88 2.09 -5.21
CA ARG A 89 -9.59 1.80 -5.84
C ARG A 89 -9.25 2.87 -6.86
N PHE A 90 -7.99 3.29 -6.88
CA PHE A 90 -7.44 4.24 -7.83
C PHE A 90 -6.24 3.62 -8.53
N GLU A 91 -6.17 3.82 -9.85
CA GLU A 91 -4.99 3.51 -10.64
C GLU A 91 -3.95 4.61 -10.43
N LEU A 92 -2.71 4.22 -10.20
CA LEU A 92 -1.59 5.13 -10.06
C LEU A 92 -0.83 5.19 -11.38
N ASP A 93 -0.95 6.31 -12.08
CA ASP A 93 -0.20 6.57 -13.31
C ASP A 93 1.23 7.04 -12.99
N PHE A 94 2.01 6.15 -12.35
CA PHE A 94 3.44 6.35 -12.13
C PHE A 94 4.25 5.44 -13.06
N PRO A 95 5.43 5.89 -13.54
CA PRO A 95 6.36 5.00 -14.21
C PRO A 95 6.75 3.84 -13.29
N ARG A 96 6.84 2.64 -13.86
CA ARG A 96 7.19 1.42 -13.10
C ARG A 96 8.61 1.44 -12.48
N SER A 97 9.45 2.42 -12.87
CA SER A 97 10.78 2.63 -12.30
C SER A 97 10.76 3.19 -10.88
N TYR A 98 9.62 3.73 -10.43
CA TYR A 98 9.48 4.33 -9.11
C TYR A 98 9.44 3.25 -8.04
N THR A 99 10.25 3.41 -7.00
CA THR A 99 10.43 2.38 -5.96
C THR A 99 9.92 2.80 -4.59
N THR A 100 9.78 4.10 -4.36
CA THR A 100 9.38 4.65 -3.06
C THR A 100 8.03 5.33 -3.21
N PHE A 101 7.07 4.95 -2.37
CA PHE A 101 5.73 5.53 -2.36
C PHE A 101 5.41 6.06 -0.96
N THR A 102 4.85 7.26 -0.91
CA THR A 102 4.35 7.88 0.31
C THR A 102 2.94 8.39 0.10
N GLN A 103 2.12 8.33 1.15
CA GLN A 103 0.77 8.86 1.14
C GLN A 103 0.62 9.92 2.23
N SER A 104 -0.03 11.02 1.89
CA SER A 104 -0.42 12.08 2.82
C SER A 104 -1.90 12.38 2.67
N VAL A 105 -2.65 12.43 3.77
CA VAL A 105 -4.07 12.78 3.75
C VAL A 105 -4.18 14.28 3.96
N LYS A 106 -4.81 14.97 3.01
CA LYS A 106 -4.97 16.42 3.03
C LYS A 106 -6.23 16.83 3.78
N GLU A 107 -7.34 16.16 3.50
CA GLU A 107 -8.65 16.51 4.07
C GLU A 107 -9.47 15.24 4.32
N GLN A 108 -10.33 15.30 5.35
CA GLN A 108 -11.38 14.34 5.62
C GLN A 108 -12.65 15.12 5.92
N ASN A 109 -13.71 14.89 5.13
CA ASN A 109 -14.98 15.60 5.24
C ASN A 109 -16.14 14.62 5.44
N ASP A 110 -17.11 15.00 6.25
CA ASP A 110 -18.33 14.22 6.47
C ASP A 110 -19.27 14.32 5.26
N CYS A 111 -20.01 13.24 5.06
CA CYS A 111 -21.11 13.07 4.12
C CYS A 111 -22.04 11.96 4.67
#